data_AF-A0A6P6Q6J9-F1
#
_entry.id   AF-A0A6P6Q6J9-F1
#
_cell.length_a   1.000
_cell.length_b   1.000
_cell.length_c   1.000
_cell.angle_alpha   90.00
_cell.angle_beta   90.00
_cell.angle_gamma   90.00
#
_symmetry.space_group_name_H-M   'P 1'
#
loop_
_entity.id
_entity.type
_entity.pdbx_description
1 polymer ?
#
loop_
_entity_poly.entity_id
_entity_poly.type
_entity_poly.pdbx_seq_one_letter_code
_entity_poly.pdbx_strand_id
1 'polypeptide(L)'
;MVDLLPSALSLSERLEKQQTANRGELEKIRMKVEGCEKCSILFSKEGRLKVLRTPKEGSEEDTDEEKEALKNQLREMELELAQTKLQLVEAECKIQDLEHHLGLALNEVQAAKKTWFNRTLTSIKTVTGAQGKESV
;
A
#
# COMPACT_ATOMS: atom_id res chain seq x y z
N MET A 1 33.95 -9.50 14.12
CA MET A 1 33.87 -9.50 12.64
C MET A 1 34.82 -10.53 12.01
N VAL A 2 35.84 -11.05 12.72
CA VAL A 2 36.83 -12.01 12.18
C VAL A 2 36.35 -13.48 12.24
N ASP A 3 35.37 -13.81 13.09
CA ASP A 3 34.87 -15.19 13.24
C ASP A 3 33.82 -15.64 12.22
N LEU A 4 33.33 -14.75 11.33
CA LEU A 4 32.31 -15.12 10.33
C LEU A 4 32.89 -15.77 9.05
N LEU A 5 34.18 -15.58 8.76
CA LEU A 5 34.80 -16.11 7.54
C LEU A 5 34.86 -17.65 7.48
N PRO A 6 35.32 -18.34 8.55
CA PRO A 6 35.45 -19.80 8.53
C PRO A 6 34.09 -20.51 8.43
N SER A 7 33.05 -19.96 9.05
CA SER A 7 31.68 -20.51 8.98
C SER A 7 31.09 -20.37 7.57
N ALA A 8 31.30 -19.25 6.89
CA ALA A 8 30.84 -19.05 5.51
C ALA A 8 31.50 -20.01 4.52
N LEU A 9 32.80 -20.30 4.70
CA LEU A 9 33.53 -21.24 3.85
C LEU A 9 33.00 -22.69 4.00
N SER A 10 32.78 -23.14 5.25
CA SER A 10 32.23 -24.48 5.52
C SER A 10 30.82 -24.66 4.96
N LEU A 11 29.98 -23.61 5.04
CA LEU A 11 28.64 -23.62 4.44
C LEU A 11 28.71 -23.67 2.92
N SER A 12 29.65 -22.95 2.30
CA SER A 12 29.85 -22.96 0.85
C SER A 12 30.30 -24.33 0.36
N GLU A 13 31.26 -24.97 1.04
CA GLU A 13 31.73 -26.33 0.70
C GLU A 13 30.61 -27.38 0.86
N ARG A 14 29.80 -27.27 1.92
CA ARG A 14 28.62 -28.13 2.12
C ARG A 14 27.59 -27.93 1.01
N LEU A 15 27.33 -26.69 0.61
CA LEU A 15 26.41 -26.37 -0.48
C LEU A 15 26.91 -26.95 -1.80
N GLU A 16 28.20 -26.81 -2.11
CA GLU A 16 28.81 -27.35 -3.32
C GLU A 16 28.76 -28.88 -3.37
N LYS A 17 29.03 -29.56 -2.25
CA LYS A 17 28.87 -31.01 -2.11
C LYS A 17 27.43 -31.45 -2.35
N GLN A 18 26.47 -30.76 -1.76
CA GLN A 18 25.04 -31.04 -1.96
C GLN A 18 24.60 -30.78 -3.41
N GLN A 19 25.05 -29.68 -4.02
CA GLN A 19 24.75 -29.34 -5.40
C GLN A 19 25.30 -30.39 -6.37
N THR A 20 26.54 -30.84 -6.16
CA THR A 20 27.17 -31.87 -6.98
C THR A 20 26.47 -33.21 -6.82
N ALA A 21 26.14 -33.61 -5.58
CA ALA A 21 25.40 -34.85 -5.31
C ALA A 21 24.01 -34.84 -5.97
N ASN A 22 23.24 -33.75 -5.79
CA ASN A 22 21.91 -33.60 -6.39
C ASN A 22 21.95 -33.60 -7.91
N ARG A 23 22.95 -32.94 -8.51
CA ARG A 23 23.15 -32.97 -9.96
C ARG A 23 23.43 -34.39 -10.46
N GLY A 24 24.21 -35.17 -9.72
CA GLY A 24 24.46 -36.58 -10.02
C GLY A 24 23.21 -37.45 -9.94
N GLU A 25 22.38 -37.27 -8.91
CA GLU A 25 21.11 -38.00 -8.77
C GLU A 25 20.12 -37.63 -9.88
N LEU A 26 20.04 -36.35 -10.26
CA LEU A 26 19.22 -35.91 -11.40
C LEU A 26 19.67 -36.55 -12.71
N GLU A 27 20.97 -36.70 -12.94
CA GLU A 27 21.49 -37.41 -14.13
C GLU A 27 21.08 -38.88 -14.13
N LYS A 28 21.16 -39.56 -12.99
CA LYS A 28 20.69 -40.96 -12.88
C LYS A 28 19.20 -41.09 -13.20
N ILE A 29 18.38 -40.16 -12.73
CA ILE A 29 16.94 -40.13 -13.04
C ILE A 29 16.74 -39.90 -14.54
N ARG A 30 17.46 -38.94 -15.14
CA ARG A 30 17.39 -38.67 -16.58
C ARG A 30 17.72 -39.91 -17.41
N MET A 31 18.83 -40.60 -17.10
CA MET A 31 19.22 -41.84 -17.79
C MET A 31 18.15 -42.93 -17.65
N LYS A 32 17.52 -43.08 -16.48
CA LYS A 32 16.42 -44.03 -16.28
C LYS A 32 15.17 -43.67 -17.09
N VAL A 33 14.86 -42.38 -17.21
CA VAL A 33 13.73 -41.88 -18.00
C VAL A 33 13.99 -42.09 -19.50
N GLU A 34 15.20 -41.77 -19.97
CA GLU A 34 15.60 -41.96 -21.38
C GLU A 34 15.65 -43.44 -21.77
N GLY A 35 16.10 -44.33 -20.87
CA GLY A 35 16.12 -45.78 -21.09
C GLY A 35 14.75 -46.46 -20.98
N CYS A 36 13.70 -45.75 -20.61
CA CYS A 36 12.34 -46.27 -20.57
C CYS A 36 11.55 -45.84 -21.80
N GLU A 37 11.17 -46.80 -22.65
CA GLU A 37 10.41 -46.55 -23.89
C GLU A 37 9.13 -45.72 -23.66
N LYS A 38 8.43 -45.98 -22.55
CA LYS A 38 7.19 -45.26 -22.19
C LYS A 38 7.44 -43.86 -21.66
N CYS A 39 8.57 -43.62 -20.99
CA CYS A 39 8.87 -42.31 -20.38
C CYS A 39 9.63 -41.38 -21.34
N SER A 40 10.52 -41.92 -22.17
CA SER A 40 11.33 -41.15 -23.12
C SER A 40 10.49 -40.35 -24.13
N ILE A 41 9.32 -40.88 -24.50
CA ILE A 41 8.35 -40.17 -25.34
C ILE A 41 7.64 -39.01 -24.60
N LEU A 42 7.55 -39.07 -23.27
CA LEU A 42 6.86 -38.08 -22.43
C LEU A 42 7.76 -36.94 -21.99
N PHE A 43 9.09 -37.09 -22.03
CA PHE A 43 10.04 -36.09 -21.56
C PHE A 43 10.96 -35.60 -22.67
N SER A 44 11.29 -34.30 -22.64
CA SER A 44 12.31 -33.65 -23.46
C SER A 44 13.71 -33.97 -22.95
N LYS A 45 14.73 -33.71 -23.78
CA LYS A 45 16.15 -33.90 -23.39
C LYS A 45 16.54 -33.00 -22.21
N GLU A 46 15.80 -31.91 -22.03
CA GLU A 46 15.93 -30.94 -20.95
C GLU A 46 15.15 -31.35 -19.68
N GLY A 47 14.52 -32.54 -19.67
CA GLY A 47 13.81 -33.10 -18.51
C GLY A 47 12.42 -32.49 -18.26
N ARG A 48 11.89 -31.68 -19.18
CA ARG A 48 10.50 -31.19 -19.12
C ARG A 48 9.54 -32.17 -19.77
N LEU A 49 8.33 -32.29 -19.22
CA LEU A 49 7.25 -33.04 -19.86
C LEU A 49 6.96 -32.45 -21.24
N LYS A 50 7.12 -33.28 -22.28
CA LYS A 50 6.48 -33.09 -23.58
C LYS A 50 5.00 -33.24 -23.29
N VAL A 51 4.30 -32.12 -23.15
CA VAL A 51 2.85 -32.10 -22.93
C VAL A 51 2.23 -33.03 -23.96
N LEU A 52 1.66 -34.17 -23.52
CA LEU A 52 0.68 -34.88 -24.33
C LEU A 52 -0.48 -33.92 -24.44
N ARG A 53 -0.43 -33.06 -25.47
CA ARG A 53 -1.58 -32.31 -25.92
C ARG A 53 -2.57 -33.37 -26.39
N THR A 54 -3.50 -33.73 -25.51
CA THR A 54 -4.85 -33.98 -26.01
C THR A 54 -5.20 -32.77 -26.87
N PRO A 55 -5.78 -32.93 -28.07
CA PRO A 55 -6.11 -31.80 -28.91
C PRO A 55 -7.23 -31.02 -28.21
N LYS A 56 -6.81 -30.08 -27.37
CA LYS A 56 -7.56 -28.89 -27.04
C LYS A 56 -6.69 -27.76 -27.58
N GLU A 57 -6.90 -27.46 -28.85
CA GLU A 57 -6.41 -26.24 -29.49
C GLU A 57 -6.84 -25.06 -28.59
N GLY A 58 -5.87 -24.27 -28.11
CA GLY A 58 -6.11 -23.07 -27.30
C GLY A 58 -5.20 -22.87 -26.08
N SER A 59 -3.92 -23.31 -26.08
CA SER A 59 -3.20 -23.53 -24.81
C SER A 59 -1.93 -22.71 -24.53
N GLU A 60 -1.64 -21.60 -25.21
CA GLU A 60 -0.54 -20.70 -24.81
C GLU A 60 -0.91 -19.21 -24.99
N GLU A 61 -1.56 -18.86 -26.11
CA GLU A 61 -2.01 -17.50 -26.43
C GLU A 61 -3.17 -17.06 -25.53
N ASP A 62 -4.16 -17.93 -25.30
CA ASP A 62 -5.34 -17.70 -24.45
C ASP A 62 -4.97 -17.39 -22.97
N THR A 63 -3.91 -18.03 -22.46
CA THR A 63 -3.35 -17.78 -21.13
C THR A 63 -2.54 -16.48 -21.03
N ASP A 64 -1.93 -16.02 -22.12
CA ASP A 64 -1.19 -14.74 -22.11
C ASP A 64 -2.18 -13.56 -22.23
N GLU A 65 -3.25 -13.73 -22.99
CA GLU A 65 -4.36 -12.76 -23.07
C GLU A 65 -5.08 -12.58 -21.72
N GLU A 66 -5.43 -13.67 -21.02
CA GLU A 66 -6.05 -13.60 -19.68
C GLU A 66 -5.14 -12.87 -18.68
N LYS A 67 -3.84 -13.13 -18.74
CA LYS A 67 -2.84 -12.50 -17.87
C LYS A 67 -2.71 -11.00 -18.15
N GLU A 68 -2.72 -10.58 -19.41
CA GLU A 68 -2.71 -9.16 -19.77
C GLU A 68 -4.03 -8.47 -19.40
N ALA A 69 -5.17 -9.15 -19.52
CA ALA A 69 -6.45 -8.63 -19.06
C ALA A 69 -6.47 -8.39 -17.53
N LEU A 70 -5.95 -9.33 -16.74
CA LEU A 70 -5.83 -9.17 -15.28
C LEU A 70 -4.89 -8.02 -14.90
N LYS A 71 -3.77 -7.83 -15.62
CA LYS A 71 -2.89 -6.68 -15.42
C LYS A 71 -3.56 -5.36 -15.76
N ASN A 72 -4.41 -5.32 -16.79
CA ASN A 72 -5.19 -4.14 -17.15
C ASN A 72 -6.19 -3.79 -16.05
N GLN A 73 -6.94 -4.76 -15.54
CA GLN A 73 -7.84 -4.55 -14.41
C GLN A 73 -7.12 -4.09 -13.14
N LEU A 74 -5.93 -4.65 -12.86
CA LEU A 74 -5.12 -4.21 -11.73
C LEU A 74 -4.74 -2.73 -11.87
N ARG A 75 -4.27 -2.32 -13.05
CA ARG A 75 -3.93 -0.91 -13.33
C ARG A 75 -5.15 0.00 -13.21
N GLU A 76 -6.31 -0.42 -13.68
CA GLU A 76 -7.54 0.35 -13.60
C GLU A 76 -7.98 0.52 -12.13
N MET A 77 -7.99 -0.56 -11.35
CA MET A 77 -8.26 -0.49 -9.91
C MET A 77 -7.25 0.40 -9.16
N GLU A 78 -5.96 0.35 -9.53
CA GLU A 78 -4.93 1.23 -8.95
C GLU A 78 -5.19 2.71 -9.25
N LEU A 79 -5.65 3.03 -10.47
CA LEU A 79 -6.01 4.39 -10.87
C LEU A 79 -7.25 4.89 -10.12
N GLU A 80 -8.30 4.09 -10.04
CA GLU A 80 -9.52 4.42 -9.28
C GLU A 80 -9.21 4.63 -7.79
N LEU A 81 -8.33 3.80 -7.23
CA LEU A 81 -7.87 3.95 -5.85
C LEU A 81 -7.11 5.26 -5.64
N ALA A 82 -6.21 5.61 -6.57
CA ALA A 82 -5.47 6.87 -6.50
C ALA A 82 -6.41 8.08 -6.60
N GLN A 83 -7.40 8.03 -7.49
CA GLN A 83 -8.41 9.08 -7.62
C GLN A 83 -9.26 9.22 -6.36
N THR A 84 -9.72 8.11 -5.79
CA THR A 84 -10.53 8.13 -4.56
C THR A 84 -9.71 8.67 -3.38
N LYS A 85 -8.43 8.29 -3.28
CA LYS A 85 -7.51 8.83 -2.26
C LYS A 85 -7.33 10.34 -2.40
N LEU A 86 -7.21 10.86 -3.63
CA LEU A 86 -7.13 12.30 -3.86
C LEU A 86 -8.40 13.01 -3.39
N GLN A 87 -9.57 12.51 -3.78
CA GLN A 87 -10.85 13.10 -3.35
C GLN A 87 -11.03 13.10 -1.83
N LEU A 88 -10.55 12.04 -1.15
CA LEU A 88 -10.56 11.99 0.32
C LEU A 88 -9.74 13.13 0.92
N VAL A 89 -8.49 13.30 0.48
CA VAL A 89 -7.61 14.37 0.97
C VAL A 89 -8.19 15.76 0.67
N GLU A 90 -8.77 15.96 -0.51
CA GLU A 90 -9.44 17.21 -0.86
C GLU A 90 -10.62 17.52 0.08
N ALA A 91 -11.42 16.50 0.41
CA ALA A 91 -12.53 16.63 1.34
C ALA A 91 -12.04 16.94 2.77
N GLU A 92 -10.99 16.25 3.24
CA GLU A 92 -10.37 16.50 4.54
C GLU A 92 -9.84 17.93 4.64
N CYS A 93 -9.12 18.41 3.62
CA CYS A 93 -8.64 19.80 3.57
C CYS A 93 -9.81 20.80 3.60
N LYS A 94 -10.91 20.52 2.89
CA LYS A 94 -12.08 21.39 2.88
C LYS A 94 -12.77 21.44 4.25
N ILE A 95 -12.85 20.30 4.95
CA ILE A 95 -13.37 20.26 6.32
C ILE A 95 -12.49 21.11 7.23
N GLN A 96 -11.17 20.95 7.16
CA GLN A 96 -10.23 21.71 7.99
C GLN A 96 -10.35 23.23 7.77
N ASP A 97 -10.52 23.67 6.52
CA ASP A 97 -10.74 25.08 6.20
C ASP A 97 -12.05 25.63 6.78
N LEU A 98 -13.14 24.85 6.67
CA LEU A 98 -14.44 25.22 7.24
C LEU A 98 -14.40 25.28 8.77
N GLU A 99 -13.72 24.33 9.42
CA GLU A 99 -13.53 24.33 10.88
C GLU A 99 -12.74 25.56 11.33
N HIS A 100 -11.70 25.93 10.59
CA HIS A 100 -10.94 27.14 10.85
C HIS A 100 -11.82 28.41 10.71
N HIS A 101 -12.58 28.53 9.63
CA HIS A 101 -13.52 29.65 9.43
C HIS A 101 -14.58 29.73 10.55
N LEU A 102 -15.12 28.58 10.97
CA LEU A 102 -16.05 28.51 12.09
C LEU A 102 -15.39 29.01 13.39
N GLY A 103 -14.15 28.59 13.66
CA GLY A 103 -13.38 29.05 14.80
C GLY A 103 -13.17 30.57 14.83
N LEU A 104 -12.84 31.17 13.67
CA LEU A 104 -12.72 32.62 13.53
C LEU A 104 -14.04 33.34 13.80
N ALA A 105 -15.13 32.90 13.17
CA ALA A 105 -16.45 33.50 13.36
C ALA A 105 -16.93 33.42 14.82
N LEU A 106 -16.68 32.30 15.49
CA LEU A 106 -16.99 32.15 16.92
C LEU A 106 -16.19 33.13 17.79
N ASN A 107 -14.90 33.31 17.51
CA ASN A 107 -14.06 34.28 18.21
C ASN A 107 -14.56 35.72 18.01
N GLU A 108 -14.95 36.08 16.78
CA GLU A 108 -15.52 37.40 16.47
C GLU A 108 -16.83 37.66 17.23
N VAL A 109 -17.77 36.70 17.21
CA VAL A 109 -19.03 36.81 17.95
C VAL A 109 -18.77 36.94 19.46
N GLN A 110 -17.81 36.19 20.01
CA GLN A 110 -17.44 36.32 21.42
C GLN A 110 -16.80 37.67 21.74
N ALA A 111 -15.92 38.19 20.88
CA ALA A 111 -15.29 39.49 21.06
C ALA A 111 -16.31 40.63 20.98
N ALA A 112 -17.24 40.58 20.03
CA ALA A 112 -18.35 41.51 19.91
C ALA A 112 -19.26 41.44 21.13
N LYS A 113 -19.59 40.24 21.62
CA LYS A 113 -20.38 40.03 22.86
C LYS A 113 -19.69 40.64 24.08
N LYS A 114 -18.40 40.37 24.29
CA LYS A 114 -17.62 40.96 25.39
C LYS A 114 -17.61 42.50 25.29
N THR A 115 -17.42 43.03 24.09
CA THR A 115 -17.38 44.47 23.82
C THR A 115 -18.72 45.15 24.10
N TRP A 116 -19.81 44.60 23.57
CA TRP A 116 -21.17 45.07 23.88
C TRP A 116 -21.38 45.05 25.38
N PHE A 117 -21.19 43.88 26.01
CA PHE A 117 -21.52 43.69 27.42
C PHE A 117 -20.76 44.68 28.31
N ASN A 118 -19.46 44.86 28.06
CA ASN A 118 -18.65 45.86 28.75
C ASN A 118 -19.17 47.29 28.50
N ARG A 119 -19.48 47.67 27.25
CA ARG A 119 -20.03 49.00 26.94
C ARG A 119 -21.36 49.27 27.65
N THR A 120 -22.28 48.30 27.67
CA THR A 120 -23.57 48.44 28.34
C THR A 120 -23.42 48.52 29.85
N LEU A 121 -22.61 47.66 30.47
CA LEU A 121 -22.36 47.72 31.92
C LEU A 121 -21.71 49.05 32.32
N THR A 122 -20.72 49.53 31.56
CA THR A 122 -20.10 50.83 31.82
C THR A 122 -21.12 51.96 31.67
N SER A 123 -21.96 51.93 30.63
CA SER A 123 -22.98 52.96 30.41
C SER A 123 -24.04 53.01 31.53
N ILE A 124 -24.48 51.85 32.02
CA ILE A 124 -25.39 51.77 33.17
C ILE A 124 -24.71 52.34 34.42
N LYS A 125 -23.46 51.92 34.70
CA LYS A 125 -22.71 52.40 35.87
C LYS A 125 -22.51 53.92 35.87
N THR A 126 -22.29 54.53 34.71
CA THR A 126 -22.17 55.99 34.60
C THR A 126 -23.50 56.72 34.78
N VAL A 127 -24.62 56.15 34.30
CA VAL A 127 -25.96 56.76 34.47
C VAL A 127 -26.43 56.65 35.92
N THR A 128 -26.17 55.53 36.61
CA THR A 128 -26.52 55.36 38.03
C THR A 128 -25.52 56.05 38.97
N GLY A 129 -24.29 56.34 38.52
CA GLY A 129 -23.24 56.98 39.31
C GLY A 129 -23.27 58.51 39.35
N ALA A 130 -24.16 59.17 38.59
CA ALA A 130 -24.23 60.64 38.48
C ALA A 130 -25.20 61.31 39.47
N GLN A 131 -25.79 60.58 40.43
CA GLN A 131 -26.71 61.15 41.45
C GLN A 131 -26.09 61.32 42.84
N GLY A 132 -24.77 61.40 42.94
CA GLY A 132 -24.10 61.51 44.24
C GLY A 132 -22.90 62.44 44.21
N LYS A 133 -23.09 63.70 43.83
CA LYS A 133 -22.20 64.85 44.14
C LYS A 133 -22.75 66.15 43.54
N GLU A 134 -23.76 66.74 44.17
CA GLU A 134 -23.94 68.19 44.19
C GLU A 134 -24.97 68.57 45.25
N SER A 135 -24.49 69.16 46.35
CA SER A 135 -25.06 70.31 47.07
C SER A 135 -24.74 70.26 48.57
N VAL A 136 -23.85 71.18 48.97
CA VAL A 136 -23.73 71.89 50.27
C VAL A 136 -23.53 71.06 51.54
#